data_AF-A0A2D0HKS8-F1
#
_entry.id   AF-A0A2D0HKS8-F1
#
_cell.length_a   1.000
_cell.length_b   1.000
_cell.length_c   1.000
_cell.angle_alpha   90.00
_cell.angle_beta   90.00
_cell.angle_gamma   90.00
#
_symmetry.space_group_name_H-M   'P 1'
#
loop_
_entity.id
_entity.type
_entity.pdbx_description
1 polymer ?
#
loop_
_entity_poly.entity_id
_entity_poly.type
_entity_poly.pdbx_seq_one_letter_code
_entity_poly.pdbx_strand_id
1 'polypeptide(L)'
;MIEFDPTTKISDTVDIAYALRIIPAERYGKPVMSSVDKLQILLQSPLANQIEALVFGLWYTGSLEDYTFRPVMDALLNAHEQLSNIKALFIGDVNNYELGSLPLVYSDFSYILLAYPQLEVLKIRCNSSSKYYKYLTGMQFSPVRHETLKAIIIESEIPYGVIDEICKLELPALEYLELWFGADERYSYVLESIRNFSHIFPNLKYLGIRNCVFLDDMAFAIVDYPIIENLLELDLSVGNLGYKGAEYLLNCPSIRQLDTLDITDNYLTDEIIKEFNQFDIEVISERQKTPDRYYSAAE
;
A
#
# COMPACT_ATOMS: atom_id res chain seq x y z
N MET A 1 13.78 3.19 11.63
CA MET A 1 13.97 4.08 10.46
C MET A 1 14.77 5.30 10.89
N ILE A 2 15.77 5.71 10.09
CA ILE A 2 16.64 6.87 10.34
C ILE A 2 16.73 7.70 9.06
N GLU A 3 16.65 9.04 9.16
CA GLU A 3 16.89 9.93 8.01
C GLU A 3 18.38 9.90 7.63
N PHE A 4 18.68 9.61 6.37
CA PHE A 4 20.04 9.63 5.87
C PHE A 4 20.57 11.07 5.78
N ASP A 5 21.70 11.29 6.44
CA ASP A 5 22.46 12.54 6.38
C ASP A 5 23.76 12.32 5.58
N PRO A 6 23.92 12.97 4.42
CA PRO A 6 25.12 12.88 3.58
C PRO A 6 26.43 13.27 4.29
N THR A 7 26.35 14.05 5.37
CA THR A 7 27.52 14.54 6.10
C THR A 7 28.07 13.50 7.09
N THR A 8 27.19 12.76 7.75
CA THR A 8 27.56 11.71 8.73
C THR A 8 27.69 10.34 8.06
N LYS A 9 27.07 10.15 6.88
CA LYS A 9 27.03 8.89 6.12
C LYS A 9 26.43 7.75 6.96
N ILE A 10 26.53 6.52 6.46
CA ILE A 10 26.04 5.33 7.18
C ILE A 10 27.15 4.76 8.07
N SER A 11 26.77 4.32 9.27
CA SER A 11 27.68 3.75 10.28
C SER A 11 27.27 2.35 10.76
N ASP A 12 26.03 1.94 10.47
CA ASP A 12 25.42 0.68 10.87
C ASP A 12 24.30 0.33 9.87
N THR A 13 23.88 -0.93 9.79
CA THR A 13 22.78 -1.37 8.92
C THR A 13 21.82 -2.33 9.60
N VAL A 14 22.15 -2.82 10.80
CA VAL A 14 21.33 -3.81 11.52
C VAL A 14 20.06 -3.14 12.04
N ASP A 15 18.90 -3.69 11.69
CA ASP A 15 17.58 -3.18 12.07
C ASP A 15 17.32 -1.70 11.69
N ILE A 16 18.00 -1.21 10.65
CA ILE A 16 17.89 0.17 10.17
C ILE A 16 17.28 0.22 8.78
N ALA A 17 16.18 0.98 8.66
CA ALA A 17 15.68 1.50 7.39
C ALA A 17 16.18 2.92 7.18
N TYR A 18 16.92 3.17 6.10
CA TYR A 18 17.44 4.49 5.75
C TYR A 18 16.43 5.26 4.90
N ALA A 19 16.00 6.42 5.40
CA ALA A 19 15.09 7.31 4.70
C ALA A 19 15.86 8.35 3.88
N LEU A 20 15.58 8.38 2.58
CA LEU A 20 16.11 9.28 1.57
C LEU A 20 14.99 10.24 1.17
N ARG A 21 14.70 11.22 2.03
CA ARG A 21 13.71 12.28 1.76
C ARG A 21 14.41 13.57 1.35
N ILE A 22 13.74 14.44 0.63
CA ILE A 22 14.24 15.80 0.41
C ILE A 22 14.39 16.53 1.74
N ILE A 23 15.51 17.23 1.90
CA ILE A 23 15.73 18.16 2.99
C ILE A 23 15.23 19.54 2.55
N PRO A 24 14.22 20.13 3.23
CA PRO A 24 13.78 21.48 2.91
C PRO A 24 14.92 22.49 3.06
N ALA A 25 15.05 23.41 2.08
CA ALA A 25 16.10 24.43 2.05
C ALA A 25 16.24 25.22 3.36
N GLU A 26 15.11 25.44 4.03
CA GLU A 26 14.98 26.25 5.25
C GLU A 26 15.72 25.66 6.46
N ARG A 27 15.97 24.35 6.49
CA ARG A 27 16.60 23.70 7.66
C ARG A 27 18.12 23.82 7.72
N TYR A 28 18.82 24.08 6.61
CA TYR A 28 20.30 23.98 6.60
C TYR A 28 21.08 25.02 5.79
N GLY A 29 20.44 26.00 5.12
CA GLY A 29 21.19 26.99 4.32
C GLY A 29 22.08 26.37 3.23
N LYS A 30 21.76 25.13 2.83
CA LYS A 30 22.47 24.31 1.83
C LYS A 30 21.54 24.04 0.65
N PRO A 31 22.07 23.76 -0.56
CA PRO A 31 21.25 23.37 -1.69
C PRO A 31 20.38 22.16 -1.34
N VAL A 32 19.13 22.18 -1.80
CA VAL A 32 18.17 21.09 -1.65
C VAL A 32 18.75 19.86 -2.34
N MET A 33 18.96 18.77 -1.60
CA MET A 33 19.47 17.51 -2.14
C MET A 33 18.32 16.56 -2.42
N SER A 34 18.27 16.00 -3.63
CA SER A 34 17.26 15.02 -4.03
C SER A 34 17.51 13.66 -3.38
N SER A 35 16.50 12.78 -3.40
CA SER A 35 16.68 11.40 -2.95
C SER A 35 17.68 10.63 -3.81
N VAL A 36 17.79 10.96 -5.11
CA VAL A 36 18.77 10.37 -6.02
C VAL A 36 20.18 10.77 -5.64
N ASP A 37 20.42 12.06 -5.36
CA ASP A 37 21.73 12.54 -4.91
C ASP A 37 22.14 11.88 -3.58
N LYS A 38 21.20 11.78 -2.64
CA LYS A 38 21.43 11.09 -1.37
C LYS A 38 21.78 9.62 -1.59
N LEU A 39 21.05 8.93 -2.48
CA LEU A 39 21.33 7.55 -2.84
C LEU A 39 22.76 7.41 -3.40
N GLN A 40 23.17 8.28 -4.33
CA GLN A 40 24.53 8.23 -4.88
C GLN A 40 25.62 8.41 -3.81
N ILE A 41 25.38 9.23 -2.78
CA ILE A 41 26.32 9.39 -1.66
C ILE A 41 26.30 8.14 -0.76
N LEU A 42 25.12 7.59 -0.48
CA LEU A 42 24.95 6.37 0.31
C LEU A 42 25.67 5.17 -0.32
N LEU A 43 25.60 5.03 -1.66
CA LEU A 43 26.26 3.97 -2.42
C LEU A 43 27.79 4.02 -2.37
N GLN A 44 28.40 5.15 -1.97
CA GLN A 44 29.86 5.24 -1.77
C GLN A 44 30.31 4.56 -0.48
N SER A 45 29.39 4.14 0.38
CA SER A 45 29.72 3.46 1.62
C SER A 45 30.12 2.00 1.38
N PRO A 46 31.16 1.48 2.05
CA PRO A 46 31.46 0.06 2.02
C PRO A 46 30.37 -0.82 2.66
N LEU A 47 29.40 -0.22 3.36
CA LEU A 47 28.26 -0.91 3.96
C LEU A 47 27.01 -0.92 3.05
N ALA A 48 27.07 -0.36 1.84
CA ALA A 48 25.90 -0.24 0.97
C ALA A 48 25.21 -1.59 0.70
N ASN A 49 26.00 -2.65 0.50
CA ASN A 49 25.49 -4.01 0.27
C ASN A 49 24.93 -4.71 1.51
N GLN A 50 25.04 -4.10 2.70
CA GLN A 50 24.47 -4.62 3.94
C GLN A 50 23.15 -3.94 4.30
N ILE A 51 22.75 -2.90 3.56
CA ILE A 51 21.49 -2.19 3.80
C ILE A 51 20.32 -3.10 3.44
N GLU A 52 19.40 -3.26 4.39
CA GLU A 52 18.23 -4.13 4.21
C GLU A 52 16.96 -3.34 3.87
N ALA A 53 16.88 -2.06 4.21
CA ALA A 53 15.67 -1.29 4.02
C ALA A 53 15.95 0.15 3.57
N LEU A 54 15.24 0.58 2.53
CA LEU A 54 15.26 1.96 2.05
C LEU A 54 13.85 2.53 2.01
N VAL A 55 13.76 3.81 2.38
CA VAL A 55 12.52 4.58 2.36
C VAL A 55 12.75 5.83 1.51
N PHE A 56 11.86 6.09 0.56
CA PHE A 56 11.92 7.26 -0.31
C PHE A 56 10.71 8.14 -0.03
N GLY A 57 10.96 9.38 0.40
CA GLY A 57 9.91 10.41 0.50
C GLY A 57 9.78 11.19 -0.80
N LEU A 58 9.40 12.47 -0.72
CA LEU A 58 9.46 13.39 -1.84
C LEU A 58 10.88 13.41 -2.43
N TRP A 59 11.01 13.16 -3.73
CA TRP A 59 12.29 12.86 -4.38
C TRP A 59 12.78 13.91 -5.37
N TYR A 60 11.92 14.84 -5.79
CA TYR A 60 12.28 15.90 -6.72
C TYR A 60 12.26 17.28 -6.06
N THR A 61 13.21 18.13 -6.42
CA THR A 61 13.22 19.53 -5.98
C THR A 61 12.39 20.37 -6.96
N GLY A 62 11.86 21.52 -6.54
CA GLY A 62 11.12 22.43 -7.44
C GLY A 62 11.94 23.00 -8.60
N SER A 63 13.24 22.70 -8.67
CA SER A 63 14.12 23.05 -9.79
C SER A 63 14.27 21.94 -10.84
N LEU A 64 13.69 20.76 -10.62
CA LEU A 64 13.70 19.66 -11.58
C LEU A 64 12.53 19.79 -12.57
N GLU A 65 12.80 19.45 -13.83
CA GLU A 65 11.77 19.42 -14.88
C GLU A 65 10.97 18.10 -14.89
N ASP A 66 11.55 17.04 -14.33
CA ASP A 66 10.94 15.70 -14.23
C ASP A 66 10.32 15.49 -12.84
N TYR A 67 9.00 15.52 -12.80
CA TYR A 67 8.18 15.31 -11.61
C TYR A 67 7.77 13.83 -11.44
N THR A 68 8.24 12.93 -12.30
CA THR A 68 7.94 11.49 -12.23
C THR A 68 8.83 10.78 -11.22
N PHE A 69 8.44 9.56 -10.81
CA PHE A 69 9.27 8.70 -9.96
C PHE A 69 10.43 8.02 -10.71
N ARG A 70 10.49 8.18 -12.04
CA ARG A 70 11.46 7.53 -12.91
C ARG A 70 12.92 7.74 -12.49
N PRO A 71 13.39 8.95 -12.09
CA PRO A 71 14.77 9.12 -11.67
C PRO A 71 15.17 8.26 -10.47
N VAL A 72 14.23 8.04 -9.53
CA VAL A 72 14.47 7.16 -8.38
C VAL A 72 14.47 5.69 -8.80
N MET A 73 13.51 5.28 -9.65
CA MET A 73 13.48 3.93 -10.22
C MET A 73 14.78 3.60 -10.95
N ASP A 74 15.21 4.46 -11.87
CA ASP A 74 16.44 4.28 -12.64
C ASP A 74 17.65 4.19 -11.71
N ALA A 75 17.73 5.04 -10.68
CA ALA A 75 18.83 4.99 -9.71
C ALA A 75 18.83 3.69 -8.89
N LEU A 76 17.66 3.20 -8.45
CA LEU A 76 17.52 1.92 -7.76
C LEU A 76 17.91 0.75 -8.66
N LEU A 77 17.43 0.72 -9.91
CA LEU A 77 17.74 -0.37 -10.84
C LEU A 77 19.23 -0.39 -11.20
N ASN A 78 19.86 0.78 -11.40
CA ASN A 78 21.30 0.85 -11.66
C ASN A 78 22.15 0.45 -10.44
N ALA A 79 21.61 0.58 -9.23
CA ALA A 79 22.33 0.29 -7.99
C ALA A 79 22.09 -1.15 -7.46
N HIS A 80 21.29 -1.98 -8.12
CA HIS A 80 20.83 -3.26 -7.58
C HIS A 80 21.97 -4.21 -7.15
N GLU A 81 23.11 -4.23 -7.85
CA GLU A 81 24.28 -5.04 -7.45
C GLU A 81 24.91 -4.54 -6.14
N GLN A 82 24.97 -3.21 -5.96
CA GLN A 82 25.53 -2.55 -4.77
C GLN A 82 24.57 -2.62 -3.59
N LEU A 83 23.26 -2.67 -3.84
CA LEU A 83 22.18 -2.80 -2.86
C LEU A 83 21.63 -4.22 -2.83
N SER A 84 22.50 -5.23 -2.87
CA SER A 84 22.11 -6.62 -3.06
C SER A 84 21.35 -7.26 -1.89
N ASN A 85 21.33 -6.64 -0.71
CA ASN A 85 20.66 -7.16 0.49
C ASN A 85 19.33 -6.45 0.84
N ILE A 86 18.76 -5.68 -0.08
CA ILE A 86 17.46 -5.01 0.15
C ILE A 86 16.35 -6.04 0.33
N LYS A 87 15.69 -5.95 1.49
CA LYS A 87 14.52 -6.73 1.92
C LYS A 87 13.25 -5.88 2.05
N ALA A 88 13.36 -4.57 2.24
CA ALA A 88 12.19 -3.71 2.33
C ALA A 88 12.36 -2.39 1.56
N LEU A 89 11.34 -2.02 0.80
CA LEU A 89 11.25 -0.75 0.10
C LEU A 89 9.93 -0.07 0.44
N PHE A 90 10.02 1.18 0.91
CA PHE A 90 8.87 2.06 1.02
C PHE A 90 9.05 3.26 0.09
N ILE A 91 8.18 3.35 -0.92
CA ILE A 91 8.13 4.45 -1.87
C ILE A 91 7.00 5.42 -1.53
N GLY A 92 7.34 6.71 -1.46
CA GLY A 92 6.42 7.81 -1.21
C GLY A 92 6.06 8.04 0.25
N ASP A 93 7.06 7.95 1.12
CA ASP A 93 6.93 8.29 2.53
C ASP A 93 6.84 9.79 2.76
N VAL A 94 5.61 10.28 2.68
CA VAL A 94 5.27 11.70 2.68
C VAL A 94 4.06 11.98 3.57
N ASN A 95 3.90 13.26 3.90
CA ASN A 95 2.71 13.74 4.60
C ASN A 95 1.55 14.09 3.64
N ASN A 96 0.36 14.37 4.19
CA ASN A 96 -0.84 14.67 3.40
C ASN A 96 -0.72 15.91 2.51
N TYR A 97 0.09 16.91 2.88
CA TYR A 97 0.32 18.10 2.05
C TYR A 97 1.20 17.77 0.84
N GLU A 98 2.21 16.94 1.04
CA GLU A 98 3.13 16.48 -0.01
C GLU A 98 2.49 15.47 -0.95
N LEU A 99 1.52 14.69 -0.46
CA LEU A 99 0.85 13.63 -1.24
C LEU A 99 0.31 14.14 -2.57
N GLY A 100 -0.33 15.32 -2.57
CA GLY A 100 -0.88 15.94 -3.77
C GLY A 100 0.15 16.15 -4.90
N SER A 101 1.44 16.15 -4.57
CA SER A 101 2.56 16.40 -5.46
C SER A 101 3.37 15.15 -5.83
N LEU A 102 2.88 13.94 -5.55
CA LEU A 102 3.63 12.69 -5.80
C LEU A 102 2.99 11.81 -6.88
N PRO A 103 3.09 12.20 -8.16
CA PRO A 103 2.68 11.32 -9.23
C PRO A 103 3.68 10.17 -9.39
N LEU A 104 3.20 8.93 -9.44
CA LEU A 104 4.02 7.77 -9.84
C LEU A 104 4.05 7.54 -11.35
N VAL A 105 3.86 8.57 -12.17
CA VAL A 105 3.73 8.46 -13.64
C VAL A 105 4.81 7.56 -14.26
N TYR A 106 4.38 6.51 -15.00
CA TYR A 106 5.21 5.51 -15.69
C TYR A 106 6.13 4.65 -14.81
N SER A 107 5.62 4.12 -13.70
CA SER A 107 6.37 3.24 -12.79
C SER A 107 5.86 1.80 -12.82
N ASP A 108 6.57 0.91 -13.52
CA ASP A 108 6.36 -0.54 -13.42
C ASP A 108 7.24 -1.13 -12.31
N PHE A 109 6.62 -1.58 -11.23
CA PHE A 109 7.33 -2.08 -10.04
C PHE A 109 7.85 -3.50 -10.20
N SER A 110 7.50 -4.19 -11.29
CA SER A 110 8.01 -5.54 -11.58
C SER A 110 9.51 -5.54 -11.84
N TYR A 111 10.05 -4.43 -12.35
CA TYR A 111 11.50 -4.26 -12.48
C TYR A 111 12.21 -4.24 -11.13
N ILE A 112 11.57 -3.66 -10.09
CA ILE A 112 12.10 -3.70 -8.72
C ILE A 112 12.07 -5.12 -8.17
N LEU A 113 10.97 -5.85 -8.40
CA LEU A 113 10.88 -7.26 -8.02
C LEU A 113 11.99 -8.10 -8.69
N LEU A 114 12.26 -7.89 -9.97
CA LEU A 114 13.34 -8.60 -10.68
C LEU A 114 14.74 -8.19 -10.20
N ALA A 115 14.95 -6.91 -9.88
CA ALA A 115 16.25 -6.39 -9.46
C ALA A 115 16.63 -6.78 -8.02
N TYR A 116 15.63 -6.98 -7.15
CA TYR A 116 15.83 -7.22 -5.72
C TYR A 116 15.20 -8.56 -5.28
N PRO A 117 15.81 -9.72 -5.60
CA PRO A 117 15.22 -11.04 -5.36
C PRO A 117 15.07 -11.43 -3.88
N GLN A 118 15.63 -10.64 -2.96
CA GLN A 118 15.49 -10.81 -1.51
C GLN A 118 14.40 -9.89 -0.91
N LEU A 119 13.69 -9.13 -1.74
CA LEU A 119 12.67 -8.18 -1.28
C LEU A 119 11.49 -8.91 -0.63
N GLU A 120 11.28 -8.63 0.66
CA GLU A 120 10.19 -9.18 1.47
C GLU A 120 9.01 -8.22 1.59
N VAL A 121 9.24 -6.90 1.57
CA VAL A 121 8.21 -5.87 1.77
C VAL A 121 8.29 -4.79 0.71
N LEU A 122 7.20 -4.60 -0.04
CA LEU A 122 7.01 -3.46 -0.93
C LEU A 122 5.83 -2.61 -0.45
N LYS A 123 6.12 -1.41 0.04
CA LYS A 123 5.12 -0.40 0.38
C LYS A 123 5.18 0.76 -0.59
N ILE A 124 4.00 1.21 -1.04
CA ILE A 124 3.86 2.33 -1.97
C ILE A 124 2.76 3.27 -1.46
N ARG A 125 3.06 4.56 -1.37
CA ARG A 125 2.12 5.65 -1.12
C ARG A 125 2.32 6.73 -2.18
N CYS A 126 1.26 7.19 -2.82
CA CYS A 126 1.32 8.12 -3.94
C CYS A 126 -0.02 8.78 -4.21
N ASN A 127 -0.01 9.80 -5.08
CA ASN A 127 -1.22 10.36 -5.65
C ASN A 127 -1.44 9.79 -7.05
N SER A 128 -2.43 8.91 -7.13
CA SER A 128 -2.95 8.29 -8.34
C SER A 128 -4.14 9.06 -8.95
N SER A 129 -4.57 10.15 -8.33
CA SER A 129 -5.80 10.85 -8.74
C SER A 129 -5.68 11.44 -10.14
N SER A 130 -6.52 10.94 -11.04
CA SER A 130 -6.66 11.39 -12.43
C SER A 130 -7.11 12.85 -12.56
N LYS A 131 -7.50 13.54 -11.48
CA LYS A 131 -8.02 14.92 -11.55
C LYS A 131 -6.99 15.93 -12.07
N TYR A 132 -5.70 15.66 -11.90
CA TYR A 132 -4.62 16.60 -12.27
C TYR A 132 -3.75 16.12 -13.42
N TYR A 133 -3.83 14.83 -13.78
CA TYR A 133 -2.99 14.22 -14.80
C TYR A 133 -3.85 13.56 -15.87
N LYS A 134 -3.61 13.93 -17.14
CA LYS A 134 -4.35 13.45 -18.32
C LYS A 134 -4.10 11.95 -18.63
N TYR A 135 -3.26 11.29 -17.85
CA TYR A 135 -2.83 9.91 -18.04
C TYR A 135 -3.18 9.09 -16.80
N LEU A 136 -3.88 7.97 -17.00
CA LEU A 136 -4.40 7.06 -15.97
C LEU A 136 -3.33 6.17 -15.32
N THR A 137 -2.06 6.26 -15.71
CA THR A 137 -1.07 5.21 -15.43
C THR A 137 0.14 5.76 -14.69
N GLY A 138 0.05 5.72 -13.36
CA GLY A 138 1.20 5.89 -12.47
C GLY A 138 1.87 4.55 -12.21
N MET A 139 1.19 3.70 -11.46
CA MET A 139 1.69 2.40 -11.03
C MET A 139 1.27 1.30 -12.01
N GLN A 140 2.18 0.36 -12.28
CA GLN A 140 1.91 -0.85 -13.05
C GLN A 140 2.66 -2.06 -12.48
N PHE A 141 2.14 -3.25 -12.77
CA PHE A 141 2.85 -4.52 -12.68
C PHE A 141 2.73 -5.33 -13.98
N SER A 142 3.75 -6.11 -14.24
CA SER A 142 3.92 -7.05 -15.35
C SER A 142 4.09 -8.44 -14.75
N PRO A 143 3.63 -9.51 -15.42
CA PRO A 143 3.72 -10.87 -14.89
C PRO A 143 5.17 -11.27 -14.58
N VAL A 144 5.47 -11.44 -13.29
CA VAL A 144 6.77 -11.90 -12.79
C VAL A 144 6.56 -12.80 -11.57
N ARG A 145 7.54 -13.67 -11.33
CA ARG A 145 7.59 -14.51 -10.14
C ARG A 145 8.57 -13.94 -9.12
N HIS A 146 8.17 -13.87 -7.85
CA HIS A 146 9.02 -13.40 -6.76
C HIS A 146 8.91 -14.30 -5.54
N GLU A 147 9.98 -15.00 -5.19
CA GLU A 147 9.95 -16.08 -4.19
C GLU A 147 9.87 -15.59 -2.74
N THR A 148 10.33 -14.38 -2.45
CA THR A 148 10.54 -13.90 -1.08
C THR A 148 9.60 -12.78 -0.66
N LEU A 149 8.76 -12.27 -1.56
CA LEU A 149 7.90 -11.11 -1.27
C LEU A 149 6.74 -11.56 -0.38
N LYS A 150 6.71 -11.04 0.85
CA LYS A 150 5.72 -11.38 1.87
C LYS A 150 4.64 -10.33 2.02
N ALA A 151 4.95 -9.06 1.74
CA ALA A 151 4.01 -7.96 1.91
C ALA A 151 3.97 -7.00 0.73
N ILE A 152 2.75 -6.70 0.26
CA ILE A 152 2.44 -5.60 -0.64
C ILE A 152 1.46 -4.66 0.05
N ILE A 153 1.83 -3.38 0.16
CA ILE A 153 1.00 -2.33 0.75
C ILE A 153 0.89 -1.19 -0.25
N ILE A 154 -0.31 -0.95 -0.77
CA ILE A 154 -0.60 0.17 -1.67
C ILE A 154 -1.54 1.12 -0.93
N GLU A 155 -0.93 2.12 -0.29
CA GLU A 155 -1.60 3.14 0.51
C GLU A 155 -1.94 4.36 -0.36
N SER A 156 -2.76 4.14 -1.39
CA SER A 156 -3.16 5.13 -2.41
C SER A 156 -4.43 4.64 -3.08
N GLU A 157 -5.24 5.53 -3.67
CA GLU A 157 -6.38 5.11 -4.51
C GLU A 157 -5.89 4.22 -5.66
N ILE A 158 -6.02 2.91 -5.52
CA ILE A 158 -5.40 1.95 -6.43
C ILE A 158 -6.01 2.10 -7.82
N PRO A 159 -5.19 2.31 -8.88
CA PRO A 159 -5.71 2.32 -10.23
C PRO A 159 -6.26 0.94 -10.57
N TYR A 160 -7.43 0.93 -11.19
CA TYR A 160 -8.16 -0.28 -11.49
C TYR A 160 -7.37 -1.43 -12.13
N GLY A 161 -6.55 -1.13 -13.14
CA GLY A 161 -5.77 -2.15 -13.85
C GLY A 161 -4.71 -2.83 -12.97
N VAL A 162 -4.27 -2.16 -11.91
CA VAL A 162 -3.19 -2.64 -11.03
C VAL A 162 -3.62 -3.89 -10.27
N ILE A 163 -4.90 -4.07 -9.96
CA ILE A 163 -5.38 -5.27 -9.25
C ILE A 163 -5.26 -6.50 -10.15
N ASP A 164 -5.68 -6.39 -11.41
CA ASP A 164 -5.54 -7.47 -12.39
C ASP A 164 -4.08 -7.77 -12.71
N GLU A 165 -3.22 -6.75 -12.66
CA GLU A 165 -1.78 -6.89 -12.82
C GLU A 165 -1.14 -7.62 -11.62
N ILE A 166 -1.54 -7.29 -10.39
CA ILE A 166 -1.13 -8.00 -9.16
C ILE A 166 -1.58 -9.46 -9.20
N CYS A 167 -2.80 -9.75 -9.67
CA CYS A 167 -3.29 -11.11 -9.86
C CYS A 167 -2.47 -11.95 -10.85
N LYS A 168 -1.68 -11.32 -11.72
CA LYS A 168 -0.81 -12.00 -12.69
C LYS A 168 0.61 -12.23 -12.16
N LEU A 169 0.92 -11.75 -10.95
CA LEU A 169 2.19 -12.03 -10.29
C LEU A 169 2.15 -13.43 -9.68
N GLU A 170 3.30 -14.11 -9.68
CA GLU A 170 3.49 -15.36 -8.94
C GLU A 170 4.22 -15.07 -7.63
N LEU A 171 3.46 -14.91 -6.54
CA LEU A 171 3.98 -14.50 -5.22
C LEU A 171 3.73 -15.61 -4.19
N PRO A 172 4.47 -16.74 -4.24
CA PRO A 172 4.22 -17.89 -3.38
C PRO A 172 4.42 -17.60 -1.88
N ALA A 173 5.21 -16.59 -1.52
CA ALA A 173 5.46 -16.20 -0.12
C ALA A 173 4.55 -15.06 0.38
N LEU A 174 3.58 -14.58 -0.43
CA LEU A 174 2.76 -13.44 -0.04
C LEU A 174 1.84 -13.82 1.13
N GLU A 175 1.98 -13.09 2.23
CA GLU A 175 1.23 -13.27 3.48
C GLU A 175 0.40 -12.03 3.82
N TYR A 176 0.79 -10.83 3.34
CA TYR A 176 0.16 -9.56 3.68
C TYR A 176 -0.15 -8.74 2.42
N LEU A 177 -1.44 -8.47 2.19
CA LEU A 177 -1.90 -7.64 1.07
C LEU A 177 -2.81 -6.53 1.60
N GLU A 178 -2.40 -5.27 1.45
CA GLU A 178 -3.20 -4.10 1.82
C GLU A 178 -3.38 -3.18 0.60
N LEU A 179 -4.64 -2.95 0.24
CA LEU A 179 -5.04 -2.17 -0.93
C LEU A 179 -6.03 -1.07 -0.52
N TRP A 180 -5.76 0.16 -0.94
CA TRP A 180 -6.64 1.31 -0.70
C TRP A 180 -7.42 1.65 -1.98
N PHE A 181 -8.73 1.78 -1.90
CA PHE A 181 -9.58 1.88 -3.11
C PHE A 181 -9.97 3.28 -3.53
N GLY A 182 -10.12 4.22 -2.60
CA GLY A 182 -10.62 5.55 -2.87
C GLY A 182 -12.14 5.62 -3.02
N ALA A 183 -12.60 6.69 -3.67
CA ALA A 183 -13.99 7.15 -3.64
C ALA A 183 -14.75 6.95 -4.96
N ASP A 184 -14.16 6.27 -5.93
CA ASP A 184 -14.85 5.94 -7.17
C ASP A 184 -15.77 4.72 -6.94
N GLU A 185 -16.99 4.74 -7.45
CA GLU A 185 -17.97 3.66 -7.20
C GLU A 185 -18.01 2.64 -8.36
N ARG A 186 -17.20 2.83 -9.40
CA ARG A 186 -17.25 2.05 -10.65
C ARG A 186 -16.56 0.67 -10.57
N TYR A 187 -16.39 0.09 -9.39
CA TYR A 187 -15.50 -1.06 -9.13
C TYR A 187 -16.11 -2.47 -9.27
N SER A 188 -17.24 -2.65 -9.96
CA SER A 188 -17.87 -3.98 -10.06
C SER A 188 -16.97 -5.06 -10.69
N TYR A 189 -16.06 -4.68 -11.60
CA TYR A 189 -15.15 -5.61 -12.28
C TYR A 189 -14.00 -6.10 -11.39
N VAL A 190 -13.60 -5.33 -10.39
CA VAL A 190 -12.54 -5.75 -9.46
C VAL A 190 -12.99 -6.90 -8.58
N LEU A 191 -14.30 -7.01 -8.33
CA LEU A 191 -14.87 -8.08 -7.51
C LEU A 191 -14.50 -9.46 -8.07
N GLU A 192 -14.39 -9.63 -9.39
CA GLU A 192 -13.94 -10.90 -9.99
C GLU A 192 -12.47 -11.20 -9.67
N SER A 193 -11.61 -10.18 -9.68
CA SER A 193 -10.18 -10.34 -9.38
C SER A 193 -9.95 -10.68 -7.91
N ILE A 194 -10.68 -10.03 -7.00
CA ILE A 194 -10.64 -10.33 -5.55
C ILE A 194 -11.03 -11.78 -5.27
N ARG A 195 -12.06 -12.31 -5.97
CA ARG A 195 -12.52 -13.70 -5.81
C ARG A 195 -11.43 -14.73 -6.11
N ASN A 196 -10.43 -14.38 -6.94
CA ASN A 196 -9.34 -15.28 -7.30
C ASN A 196 -8.14 -15.23 -6.33
N PHE A 197 -8.11 -14.28 -5.37
CA PHE A 197 -6.95 -14.13 -4.48
C PHE A 197 -6.64 -15.38 -3.67
N SER A 198 -7.64 -16.15 -3.23
CA SER A 198 -7.42 -17.41 -2.48
C SER A 198 -6.63 -18.45 -3.29
N HIS A 199 -6.78 -18.45 -4.61
CA HIS A 199 -6.07 -19.34 -5.52
C HIS A 199 -4.69 -18.80 -5.88
N ILE A 200 -4.55 -17.48 -5.99
CA ILE A 200 -3.31 -16.81 -6.42
C ILE A 200 -2.32 -16.65 -5.26
N PHE A 201 -2.81 -16.37 -4.06
CA PHE A 201 -2.03 -16.10 -2.85
C PHE A 201 -2.36 -17.15 -1.76
N PRO A 202 -1.87 -18.40 -1.91
CA PRO A 202 -2.26 -19.51 -1.03
C PRO A 202 -1.81 -19.36 0.43
N ASN A 203 -0.82 -18.49 0.68
CA ASN A 203 -0.28 -18.23 2.02
C ASN A 203 -0.79 -16.91 2.63
N LEU A 204 -1.76 -16.24 1.99
CA LEU A 204 -2.27 -14.97 2.48
C LEU A 204 -2.88 -15.11 3.87
N LYS A 205 -2.40 -14.30 4.83
CA LYS A 205 -2.84 -14.24 6.23
C LYS A 205 -3.52 -12.93 6.59
N TYR A 206 -3.15 -11.85 5.92
CA TYR A 206 -3.75 -10.54 6.10
C TYR A 206 -4.30 -10.03 4.76
N LEU A 207 -5.55 -9.60 4.78
CA LEU A 207 -6.14 -8.84 3.68
C LEU A 207 -6.73 -7.53 4.19
N GLY A 208 -6.18 -6.42 3.70
CA GLY A 208 -6.70 -5.08 3.92
C GLY A 208 -7.38 -4.54 2.67
N ILE A 209 -8.68 -4.30 2.74
CA ILE A 209 -9.45 -3.55 1.75
C ILE A 209 -9.90 -2.24 2.39
N ARG A 210 -9.05 -1.23 2.27
CA ARG A 210 -9.21 0.03 3.01
C ARG A 210 -9.71 1.15 2.13
N ASN A 211 -10.30 2.17 2.75
CA ASN A 211 -10.77 3.36 2.06
C ASN A 211 -11.61 3.01 0.82
N CYS A 212 -12.63 2.17 1.00
CA CYS A 212 -13.43 1.60 -0.07
C CYS A 212 -14.88 2.08 0.03
N VAL A 213 -15.38 2.80 -0.98
CA VAL A 213 -16.75 3.35 -0.95
C VAL A 213 -17.85 2.35 -1.31
N PHE A 214 -17.49 1.23 -1.93
CA PHE A 214 -18.40 0.13 -2.33
C PHE A 214 -18.18 -1.11 -1.45
N LEU A 215 -17.80 -0.89 -0.18
CA LEU A 215 -17.33 -1.94 0.73
C LEU A 215 -18.41 -2.99 1.06
N ASP A 216 -19.70 -2.67 0.94
CA ASP A 216 -20.78 -3.66 1.05
C ASP A 216 -20.69 -4.74 -0.05
N ASP A 217 -20.44 -4.34 -1.30
CA ASP A 217 -20.29 -5.27 -2.44
C ASP A 217 -18.97 -6.06 -2.33
N MET A 218 -17.93 -5.42 -1.78
CA MET A 218 -16.67 -6.09 -1.48
C MET A 218 -16.83 -7.14 -0.39
N ALA A 219 -17.55 -6.84 0.69
CA ALA A 219 -17.85 -7.79 1.76
C ALA A 219 -18.62 -9.00 1.20
N PHE A 220 -19.58 -8.78 0.30
CA PHE A 220 -20.25 -9.86 -0.42
C PHE A 220 -19.25 -10.73 -1.21
N ALA A 221 -18.36 -10.12 -2.00
CA ALA A 221 -17.38 -10.87 -2.79
C ALA A 221 -16.37 -11.66 -1.93
N ILE A 222 -15.97 -11.10 -0.79
CA ILE A 222 -15.07 -11.75 0.18
C ILE A 222 -15.76 -12.92 0.90
N VAL A 223 -17.05 -12.83 1.19
CA VAL A 223 -17.81 -13.91 1.86
C VAL A 223 -18.21 -15.03 0.90
N ASP A 224 -18.60 -14.68 -0.33
CA ASP A 224 -19.07 -15.63 -1.35
C ASP A 224 -17.93 -16.53 -1.85
N TYR A 225 -16.67 -16.17 -1.59
CA TYR A 225 -15.47 -16.91 -2.01
C TYR A 225 -14.57 -17.12 -0.80
N PRO A 226 -14.09 -18.35 -0.52
CA PRO A 226 -13.44 -18.73 0.74
C PRO A 226 -12.01 -18.18 0.92
N ILE A 227 -11.73 -16.95 0.48
CA ILE A 227 -10.48 -16.25 0.79
C ILE A 227 -10.27 -16.15 2.31
N ILE A 228 -11.35 -15.97 3.07
CA ILE A 228 -11.34 -15.81 4.52
C ILE A 228 -10.83 -17.08 5.23
N GLU A 229 -10.97 -18.28 4.63
CA GLU A 229 -10.61 -19.54 5.30
C GLU A 229 -9.12 -19.66 5.66
N ASN A 230 -8.26 -18.88 5.01
CA ASN A 230 -6.81 -18.89 5.28
C ASN A 230 -6.31 -17.63 5.99
N LEU A 231 -7.18 -16.62 6.15
CA LEU A 231 -6.84 -15.35 6.79
C LEU A 231 -6.81 -15.50 8.32
N LEU A 232 -5.91 -14.76 8.93
CA LEU A 232 -5.91 -14.45 10.36
C LEU A 232 -6.53 -13.08 10.59
N GLU A 233 -6.32 -12.15 9.67
CA GLU A 233 -6.78 -10.77 9.83
C GLU A 233 -7.48 -10.27 8.57
N LEU A 234 -8.65 -9.67 8.76
CA LEU A 234 -9.41 -8.97 7.72
C LEU A 234 -9.60 -7.51 8.13
N ASP A 235 -9.02 -6.60 7.36
CA ASP A 235 -9.13 -5.16 7.58
C ASP A 235 -10.03 -4.54 6.49
N LEU A 236 -11.22 -4.11 6.92
CA LEU A 236 -12.22 -3.38 6.13
C LEU A 236 -12.36 -1.94 6.63
N SER A 237 -11.30 -1.36 7.19
CA SER A 237 -11.33 -0.04 7.82
C SER A 237 -11.41 1.12 6.80
N VAL A 238 -11.87 2.27 7.31
CA VAL A 238 -11.92 3.55 6.57
C VAL A 238 -12.88 3.49 5.37
N GLY A 239 -13.83 2.57 5.32
CA GLY A 239 -14.73 2.39 4.19
C GLY A 239 -16.14 2.93 4.39
N ASN A 240 -17.04 2.40 3.55
CA ASN A 240 -18.48 2.62 3.59
C ASN A 240 -19.24 1.32 3.93
N LEU A 241 -18.70 0.48 4.83
CA LEU A 241 -19.41 -0.73 5.26
C LEU A 241 -20.67 -0.33 6.03
N GLY A 242 -21.82 -0.76 5.53
CA GLY A 242 -23.13 -0.54 6.12
C GLY A 242 -23.80 -1.84 6.56
N TYR A 243 -25.11 -1.76 6.81
CA TYR A 243 -25.89 -2.92 7.26
C TYR A 243 -25.80 -4.11 6.31
N LYS A 244 -25.85 -3.88 4.98
CA LYS A 244 -25.86 -4.99 4.00
C LYS A 244 -24.54 -5.76 4.01
N GLY A 245 -23.40 -5.05 3.98
CA GLY A 245 -22.09 -5.68 4.07
C GLY A 245 -21.90 -6.39 5.40
N ALA A 246 -22.32 -5.77 6.51
CA ALA A 246 -22.29 -6.39 7.83
C ALA A 246 -23.12 -7.68 7.90
N GLU A 247 -24.31 -7.71 7.30
CA GLU A 247 -25.16 -8.91 7.25
C GLU A 247 -24.46 -10.07 6.54
N TYR A 248 -23.73 -9.82 5.44
CA TYR A 248 -22.93 -10.86 4.79
C TYR A 248 -21.83 -11.40 5.71
N LEU A 249 -21.10 -10.51 6.39
CA LEU A 249 -20.01 -10.90 7.28
C LEU A 249 -20.52 -11.68 8.50
N LEU A 250 -21.59 -11.21 9.16
CA LEU A 250 -22.17 -11.87 10.33
C LEU A 250 -22.65 -13.31 10.03
N ASN A 251 -23.18 -13.50 8.82
CA ASN A 251 -23.67 -14.79 8.32
C ASN A 251 -22.56 -15.69 7.76
N CYS A 252 -21.32 -15.20 7.62
CA CYS A 252 -20.18 -16.00 7.19
C CYS A 252 -19.56 -16.76 8.37
N PRO A 253 -19.56 -18.10 8.40
CA PRO A 253 -18.93 -18.85 9.49
C PRO A 253 -17.42 -18.61 9.60
N SER A 254 -16.73 -18.43 8.48
CA SER A 254 -15.26 -18.26 8.42
C SER A 254 -14.79 -16.95 9.07
N ILE A 255 -15.65 -15.92 9.17
CA ILE A 255 -15.31 -14.68 9.91
C ILE A 255 -14.99 -14.98 11.38
N ARG A 256 -15.64 -16.00 11.97
CA ARG A 256 -15.40 -16.40 13.37
C ARG A 256 -14.09 -17.17 13.57
N GLN A 257 -13.34 -17.43 12.50
CA GLN A 257 -12.04 -18.11 12.54
C GLN A 257 -10.87 -17.13 12.42
N LEU A 258 -11.15 -15.84 12.18
CA LEU A 258 -10.14 -14.78 12.20
C LEU A 258 -9.61 -14.60 13.62
N ASP A 259 -8.36 -14.16 13.73
CA ASP A 259 -7.85 -13.57 14.97
C ASP A 259 -8.40 -12.14 15.13
N THR A 260 -8.43 -11.36 14.03
CA THR A 260 -8.85 -9.95 14.04
C THR A 260 -9.74 -9.58 12.86
N LEU A 261 -10.83 -8.84 13.16
CA LEU A 261 -11.65 -8.12 12.20
C LEU A 261 -11.60 -6.62 12.49
N ASP A 262 -10.98 -5.84 11.61
CA ASP A 262 -11.00 -4.38 11.67
C ASP A 262 -12.11 -3.81 10.77
N ILE A 263 -13.10 -3.19 11.40
CA ILE A 263 -14.25 -2.51 10.78
C ILE A 263 -14.33 -1.05 11.24
N THR A 264 -13.19 -0.47 11.62
CA THR A 264 -13.06 0.92 12.08
C THR A 264 -13.41 1.93 10.97
N ASP A 265 -13.93 3.10 11.36
CA ASP A 265 -14.24 4.19 10.41
C ASP A 265 -15.24 3.81 9.30
N ASN A 266 -16.29 3.05 9.64
CA ASN A 266 -17.40 2.64 8.75
C ASN A 266 -18.75 3.28 9.14
N TYR A 267 -19.90 2.79 8.66
CA TYR A 267 -21.25 3.30 8.97
C TYR A 267 -22.12 2.27 9.72
N LEU A 268 -21.52 1.52 10.65
CA LEU A 268 -22.21 0.49 11.41
C LEU A 268 -22.90 1.08 12.66
N THR A 269 -24.05 0.50 13.03
CA THR A 269 -24.75 0.88 14.27
C THR A 269 -24.21 0.12 15.47
N ASP A 270 -24.48 0.62 16.67
CA ASP A 270 -24.10 -0.02 17.92
C ASP A 270 -24.70 -1.43 18.06
N GLU A 271 -25.89 -1.68 17.49
CA GLU A 271 -26.51 -3.01 17.48
C GLU A 271 -25.69 -4.01 16.67
N ILE A 272 -25.30 -3.65 15.45
CA ILE A 272 -24.47 -4.50 14.59
C ILE A 272 -23.10 -4.75 15.22
N ILE A 273 -22.49 -3.73 15.82
CA ILE A 273 -21.22 -3.88 16.54
C ILE A 273 -21.36 -4.85 17.72
N LYS A 274 -22.47 -4.77 18.48
CA LYS A 274 -22.75 -5.73 19.56
C LYS A 274 -22.88 -7.15 19.05
N GLU A 275 -23.37 -7.36 17.83
CA GLU A 275 -23.43 -8.70 17.23
C GLU A 275 -22.05 -9.22 16.86
N PHE A 276 -21.19 -8.40 16.24
CA PHE A 276 -19.79 -8.80 15.98
C PHE A 276 -19.02 -9.10 17.26
N ASN A 277 -19.22 -8.31 18.32
CA ASN A 277 -18.57 -8.51 19.62
C ASN A 277 -19.03 -9.78 20.38
N GLN A 278 -19.98 -10.55 19.83
CA GLN A 278 -20.31 -11.89 20.35
C GLN A 278 -19.38 -12.97 19.78
N PHE A 279 -18.58 -12.66 18.77
CA PHE A 279 -17.61 -13.60 18.21
C PHE A 279 -16.38 -13.70 19.13
N ASP A 280 -15.73 -14.86 19.16
CA ASP A 280 -14.54 -15.11 19.96
C ASP A 280 -13.28 -14.68 19.19
N ILE A 281 -13.29 -13.45 18.67
CA ILE A 281 -12.24 -12.83 17.85
C ILE A 281 -12.02 -11.38 18.32
N GLU A 282 -10.88 -10.77 17.99
CA GLU A 282 -10.69 -9.33 18.19
C GLU A 282 -11.50 -8.55 17.14
N VAL A 283 -12.39 -7.66 17.60
CA VAL A 283 -13.17 -6.77 16.72
C VAL A 283 -12.77 -5.33 17.01
N ILE A 284 -12.14 -4.67 16.03
CA ILE A 284 -11.77 -3.26 16.10
C ILE A 284 -12.83 -2.46 15.34
N SER A 285 -13.61 -1.66 16.05
CA SER A 285 -14.82 -1.03 15.47
C SER A 285 -14.99 0.44 15.83
N GLU A 286 -13.91 1.14 16.17
CA GLU A 286 -14.04 2.52 16.61
C GLU A 286 -14.43 3.48 15.47
N ARG A 287 -14.76 4.73 15.86
CA ARG A 287 -14.94 5.87 14.94
C ARG A 287 -15.99 5.64 13.83
N GLN A 288 -17.06 4.91 14.13
CA GLN A 288 -18.18 4.79 13.19
C GLN A 288 -18.77 6.17 12.87
N LYS A 289 -19.06 6.35 11.58
CA LYS A 289 -19.63 7.54 10.98
C LYS A 289 -21.15 7.43 11.07
N THR A 290 -21.80 8.54 11.42
CA THR A 290 -23.25 8.67 11.21
C THR A 290 -23.48 9.06 9.76
N PRO A 291 -24.43 8.45 9.04
CA PRO A 291 -24.84 8.96 7.73
C PRO A 291 -25.21 10.44 7.87
N ASP A 292 -24.57 11.32 7.09
CA ASP A 292 -24.90 12.73 7.13
C ASP A 292 -26.38 12.91 6.79
N ARG A 293 -27.16 13.53 7.69
CA ARG A 293 -28.59 13.80 7.54
C ARG A 293 -28.95 14.76 6.39
N TYR A 294 -28.01 15.08 5.49
CA TYR A 294 -28.17 16.08 4.43
C TYR A 294 -28.48 15.48 3.06
N TYR A 295 -29.39 14.50 2.97
CA TYR A 295 -30.10 14.17 1.73
C TYR A 295 -31.55 13.74 2.04
N SER A 296 -32.34 14.66 2.58
CA SER A 296 -33.81 14.61 2.46
C SER A 296 -34.36 16.03 2.46
N ALA A 297 -34.14 16.75 1.35
CA ALA A 297 -34.92 17.93 1.00
C ALA A 297 -35.25 17.86 -0.49
N ALA A 298 -36.10 16.91 -0.83
CA ALA A 298 -36.94 16.90 -2.02
C ALA A 298 -38.09 15.90 -1.76
N GLU A 299 -39.04 16.33 -0.94
CA GLU A 299 -40.45 15.99 -1.16
C GLU A 299 -41.00 16.89 -2.27
#